data_AF-A0A645H690-F1
#
_entry.id   AF-A0A645H690-F1
#
_cell.length_a   1.000
_cell.length_b   1.000
_cell.length_c   1.000
_cell.angle_alpha   90.00
_cell.angle_beta   90.00
_cell.angle_gamma   90.00
#
_symmetry.space_group_name_H-M   'P 1'
#
loop_
_entity.id
_entity.type
_entity.pdbx_description
1 polymer ?
#
loop_
_entity_poly.entity_id
_entity_poly.type
_entity_poly.pdbx_seq_one_letter_code
_entity_poly.pdbx_strand_id
1 'polypeptide(L)'
;MATFGTYLEAVLAEKGHRTLGIDVCVPYYLGKSEHVASALAALEAIQASCGLNLVPAELEERAVANRAEIDQQVAATENGPAVVSILESNYDEFRTLVGDLPSADELAEEFERFLAEHDRRRDTGDGDTPEG
;
A
#
# COMPACT_ATOMS: atom_id res chain seq x y z
N MET A 1 -15.79 5.74 -0.19
CA MET A 1 -16.89 4.90 0.32
C MET A 1 -16.45 4.38 1.68
N ALA A 2 -17.08 4.84 2.77
CA ALA A 2 -16.81 4.27 4.09
C ALA A 2 -17.56 2.93 4.22
N THR A 3 -16.88 1.89 4.70
CA THR A 3 -17.52 0.60 5.01
C THR A 3 -18.11 0.66 6.42
N PHE A 4 -19.04 -0.23 6.73
CA PHE A 4 -19.60 -0.34 8.08
C PHE A 4 -18.51 -0.51 9.15
N GLY A 5 -17.47 -1.31 8.88
CA GLY A 5 -16.35 -1.52 9.80
C GLY A 5 -15.59 -0.22 10.10
N THR A 6 -15.22 0.53 9.07
CA THR A 6 -14.51 1.81 9.24
C THR A 6 -15.36 2.85 9.98
N TYR A 7 -16.67 2.88 9.73
CA TYR A 7 -17.58 3.76 10.46
C TYR A 7 -17.72 3.36 11.94
N LEU A 8 -17.85 2.05 12.21
CA LEU A 8 -17.94 1.54 13.57
C LEU A 8 -16.66 1.83 14.37
N GLU A 9 -15.50 1.65 13.76
CA GLU A 9 -14.21 2.02 14.33
C GLU A 9 -14.19 3.51 14.71
N ALA A 10 -14.56 4.41 13.80
CA ALA A 10 -14.59 5.84 14.07
C ALA A 10 -15.52 6.19 15.24
N VAL A 11 -16.74 5.64 15.27
CA VAL A 11 -17.72 5.89 16.35
C VAL A 11 -17.23 5.35 17.70
N LEU A 12 -16.56 4.21 17.74
CA LEU A 12 -16.00 3.65 18.97
C LEU A 12 -14.82 4.50 19.47
N ALA A 13 -13.97 4.97 18.56
CA ALA A 13 -12.87 5.88 18.87
C ALA A 13 -13.37 7.21 19.45
N GLU A 14 -14.41 7.82 18.85
CA GLU A 14 -15.06 9.04 19.37
C GLU A 14 -15.60 8.86 20.80
N LYS A 15 -16.01 7.64 21.16
CA LYS A 15 -16.49 7.29 22.52
C LYS A 15 -15.36 6.94 23.49
N GLY A 16 -14.11 7.08 23.08
CA GLY A 16 -12.93 6.81 23.91
C GLY A 16 -12.52 5.34 24.00
N HIS A 17 -13.05 4.48 23.13
CA HIS A 17 -12.57 3.09 23.03
C HIS A 17 -11.32 3.03 22.14
N ARG A 18 -10.39 2.13 22.50
CA ARG A 18 -9.25 1.80 21.63
C ARG A 18 -9.74 0.93 20.47
N THR A 19 -9.43 1.34 19.26
CA THR A 19 -9.75 0.62 18.02
C THR A 19 -8.50 0.39 17.20
N LEU A 20 -8.58 -0.58 16.29
CA LEU A 20 -7.51 -0.91 15.36
C LEU A 20 -8.14 -1.51 14.09
N GLY A 21 -7.93 -0.85 12.96
CA GLY A 21 -8.13 -1.42 11.63
C GLY A 21 -6.86 -2.12 11.12
N ILE A 22 -7.03 -3.27 10.46
CA ILE A 22 -5.95 -3.99 9.78
C ILE A 22 -6.40 -4.26 8.35
N ASP A 23 -5.72 -3.65 7.40
CA ASP A 23 -5.89 -3.89 5.98
C ASP A 23 -4.76 -4.76 5.46
N VAL A 24 -5.09 -5.80 4.68
CA VAL A 24 -4.11 -6.68 4.05
C VAL A 24 -4.21 -6.57 2.54
N CYS A 25 -3.10 -6.21 1.90
CA CYS A 25 -3.01 -6.15 0.45
C CYS A 25 -2.94 -7.56 -0.14
N VAL A 26 -3.89 -7.88 -1.02
CA VAL A 26 -3.90 -9.10 -1.83
C VAL A 26 -3.53 -8.71 -3.26
N PRO A 27 -2.65 -9.45 -3.95
CA PRO A 27 -2.41 -9.23 -5.37
C PRO A 27 -3.71 -9.26 -6.16
N TYR A 28 -4.06 -8.16 -6.83
CA TYR A 28 -5.37 -8.00 -7.45
C TYR A 28 -5.65 -9.03 -8.56
N TYR A 29 -4.60 -9.58 -9.18
CA TYR A 29 -4.73 -10.62 -10.21
C TYR A 29 -5.25 -11.94 -9.65
N LEU A 30 -5.19 -12.15 -8.34
CA LEU A 30 -5.78 -13.33 -7.68
C LEU A 30 -7.30 -13.26 -7.59
N GLY A 31 -7.92 -12.10 -7.85
CA GLY A 31 -9.36 -11.97 -8.03
C GLY A 31 -10.19 -12.65 -6.92
N LYS A 32 -10.85 -13.77 -7.27
CA LYS A 32 -11.71 -14.57 -6.38
C LYS A 32 -11.03 -15.83 -5.82
N SER A 33 -9.77 -16.08 -6.18
CA SER A 33 -9.02 -17.22 -5.66
C SER A 33 -8.76 -17.03 -4.17
N GLU A 34 -8.79 -18.12 -3.43
CA GLU A 34 -8.38 -18.10 -2.03
C GLU A 34 -6.89 -17.73 -1.95
N HIS A 35 -6.53 -16.77 -1.09
CA HIS A 35 -5.14 -16.38 -0.83
C HIS A 35 -4.86 -16.47 0.67
N VAL A 36 -4.52 -17.68 1.12
CA VAL A 36 -4.40 -18.02 2.54
C VAL A 36 -3.26 -17.25 3.21
N ALA A 37 -2.19 -16.92 2.48
CA ALA A 37 -1.08 -16.12 3.00
C ALA A 37 -1.52 -14.73 3.50
N SER A 38 -2.56 -14.12 2.91
CA SER A 38 -3.10 -12.85 3.41
C SER A 38 -3.85 -13.00 4.72
N ALA A 39 -4.55 -14.12 4.92
CA ALA A 39 -5.19 -14.42 6.21
C ALA A 39 -4.14 -14.66 7.31
N LEU A 40 -3.04 -15.34 6.97
CA LEU A 40 -1.90 -15.53 7.86
C LEU A 40 -1.27 -14.18 8.27
N ALA A 41 -1.01 -13.31 7.30
CA ALA A 41 -0.47 -11.96 7.57
C ALA A 41 -1.42 -11.11 8.46
N ALA A 42 -2.73 -11.21 8.25
CA ALA A 42 -3.72 -10.55 9.12
C ALA A 42 -3.62 -11.07 10.56
N LEU A 43 -3.50 -12.38 10.72
CA LEU A 43 -3.40 -13.04 12.02
C LEU A 43 -2.13 -12.62 12.77
N GLU A 44 -0.99 -12.59 12.08
CA GLU A 44 0.28 -12.12 12.63
C GLU A 44 0.20 -10.65 13.08
N ALA A 45 -0.43 -9.78 12.28
CA ALA A 45 -0.64 -8.38 12.63
C ALA A 45 -1.54 -8.21 13.88
N ILE A 46 -2.58 -9.04 14.02
CA ILE A 46 -3.44 -9.09 15.21
C ILE A 46 -2.62 -9.54 16.42
N GLN A 47 -1.82 -10.60 16.29
CA GLN A 47 -0.98 -11.10 17.38
C GLN A 47 -0.01 -10.04 17.89
N ALA A 48 0.70 -9.38 16.97
CA ALA A 48 1.66 -8.34 17.29
C ALA A 48 1.00 -7.13 17.97
N SER A 49 -0.18 -6.72 17.49
CA SER A 49 -0.86 -5.52 17.97
C SER A 49 -1.61 -5.72 19.28
N CYS A 50 -2.09 -6.94 19.53
CA CYS A 50 -2.87 -7.29 20.72
C CYS A 50 -2.08 -8.07 21.78
N GLY A 51 -0.82 -8.45 21.49
CA GLY A 51 0.01 -9.28 22.38
C GLY A 51 -0.54 -10.70 22.56
N LEU A 52 -1.18 -11.25 21.52
CA LEU A 52 -1.78 -12.59 21.57
C LEU A 52 -0.80 -13.66 21.10
N ASN A 53 -0.80 -14.81 21.76
CA ASN A 53 -0.07 -16.00 21.34
C ASN A 53 -1.04 -17.00 20.69
N LEU A 54 -1.36 -16.77 19.42
CA LEU A 54 -2.14 -17.68 18.59
C LEU A 54 -1.19 -18.68 17.92
N VAL A 55 -1.67 -19.88 17.64
CA VAL A 55 -0.90 -20.96 17.01
C VAL A 55 -1.38 -21.15 15.57
N PRO A 56 -0.71 -20.54 14.57
CA PRO A 56 -1.18 -20.54 13.19
C PRO A 56 -0.75 -21.77 12.38
N ALA A 57 -0.18 -22.81 13.00
CA ALA A 57 0.48 -23.91 12.29
C ALA A 57 -0.35 -24.56 11.16
N GLU A 58 -1.65 -24.82 11.39
CA GLU A 58 -2.53 -25.36 10.35
C GLU A 58 -2.76 -24.36 9.20
N LEU A 59 -2.84 -23.07 9.53
CA LEU A 59 -2.99 -22.01 8.54
C LEU A 59 -1.71 -21.81 7.71
N GLU A 60 -0.55 -21.95 8.33
CA GLU A 60 0.76 -21.94 7.65
C GLU A 60 0.87 -23.08 6.64
N GLU A 61 0.51 -24.31 7.04
CA GLU A 61 0.52 -25.47 6.14
C GLU A 61 -0.45 -25.26 4.96
N ARG A 62 -1.66 -24.75 5.25
CA ARG A 62 -2.64 -24.40 4.21
C ARG A 62 -2.13 -23.28 3.30
N ALA A 63 -1.36 -22.31 3.81
CA ALA A 63 -0.78 -21.24 3.01
C ALA A 63 0.23 -21.78 1.99
N VAL A 64 1.07 -22.73 2.39
CA VAL A 64 2.01 -23.41 1.48
C VAL A 64 1.27 -24.18 0.40
N ALA A 65 0.25 -24.96 0.77
CA ALA A 65 -0.54 -25.74 -0.18
C ALA A 65 -1.29 -24.83 -1.18
N ASN A 66 -1.95 -23.78 -0.69
CA ASN A 66 -2.66 -22.80 -1.52
C ASN A 66 -1.72 -22.05 -2.46
N ARG A 67 -0.49 -21.71 -2.03
CA ARG A 67 0.50 -21.09 -2.91
C ARG A 67 0.87 -22.00 -4.07
N ALA A 68 1.12 -23.28 -3.81
CA ALA A 68 1.44 -24.24 -4.85
C ALA A 68 0.27 -24.42 -5.84
N GLU A 69 -0.98 -24.37 -5.36
CA GLU A 69 -2.16 -24.41 -6.22
C GLU A 69 -2.25 -23.18 -7.13
N ILE A 70 -2.05 -21.97 -6.57
CA ILE A 70 -2.01 -20.72 -7.35
C ILE A 70 -0.93 -20.80 -8.43
N ASP A 71 0.28 -21.23 -8.07
CA ASP A 71 1.40 -21.32 -9.03
C ASP A 71 1.07 -22.30 -10.18
N GLN A 72 0.39 -23.41 -9.88
CA GLN A 72 -0.10 -24.36 -10.90
C GLN A 72 -1.17 -23.73 -11.81
N GLN A 73 -2.12 -23.00 -11.25
CA GLN A 73 -3.18 -22.31 -12.01
C GLN A 73 -2.58 -21.24 -12.94
N VAL A 74 -1.59 -20.48 -12.44
CA VAL A 74 -0.86 -19.48 -13.24
C VAL A 74 -0.10 -20.16 -14.37
N ALA A 75 0.61 -21.25 -14.10
CA ALA A 75 1.36 -21.99 -15.13
C ALA A 75 0.46 -22.62 -16.20
N ALA A 76 -0.77 -23.02 -15.85
CA ALA A 76 -1.75 -23.56 -16.79
C ALA A 76 -2.40 -22.49 -17.68
N THR A 77 -2.23 -21.21 -17.35
CA THR A 77 -2.82 -20.10 -18.10
C THR A 77 -1.88 -19.64 -19.21
N GLU A 78 -2.41 -19.46 -20.43
CA GLU A 78 -1.63 -18.94 -21.56
C GLU A 78 -1.02 -17.58 -21.23
N ASN A 79 0.31 -17.46 -21.33
CA ASN A 79 1.10 -16.29 -20.92
C ASN A 79 1.02 -15.93 -19.43
N GLY A 80 0.40 -16.75 -18.58
CA GLY A 80 0.19 -16.49 -17.15
C GLY A 80 1.48 -16.13 -16.40
N PRO A 81 2.55 -16.95 -16.47
CA PRO A 81 3.80 -16.66 -15.77
C PRO A 81 4.45 -15.33 -16.18
N ALA A 82 4.40 -14.99 -17.48
CA ALA A 82 4.96 -13.74 -17.99
C ALA A 82 4.18 -12.52 -17.50
N VAL A 83 2.85 -12.61 -17.49
CA VAL A 83 1.99 -11.54 -16.97
C VAL A 83 2.20 -11.35 -15.47
N VAL A 84 2.18 -12.43 -14.68
CA VAL A 84 2.37 -12.36 -13.22
C VAL A 84 3.73 -11.75 -12.88
N SER A 85 4.80 -12.16 -13.57
CA SER A 85 6.14 -11.60 -13.36
C SER A 85 6.21 -10.08 -13.60
N ILE A 86 5.50 -9.56 -14.62
CA ILE A 86 5.41 -8.11 -14.86
C ILE A 86 4.63 -7.43 -13.74
N LEU A 87 3.51 -8.02 -13.30
CA LEU A 87 2.70 -7.45 -12.22
C LEU A 87 3.43 -7.42 -10.87
N GLU A 88 4.20 -8.45 -10.57
CA GLU A 88 5.04 -8.51 -9.37
C GLU A 88 6.17 -7.49 -9.44
N SER A 89 6.85 -7.36 -10.59
CA SER A 89 7.89 -6.34 -10.78
C SER A 89 7.36 -4.92 -10.57
N ASN A 90 6.17 -4.63 -11.10
CA ASN A 90 5.52 -3.32 -10.90
C ASN A 90 5.15 -3.09 -9.43
N TYR A 91 4.74 -4.13 -8.70
CA TYR A 91 4.43 -4.02 -7.28
C TYR A 91 5.68 -3.80 -6.43
N ASP A 92 6.78 -4.48 -6.74
CA ASP A 92 8.07 -4.30 -6.07
C ASP A 92 8.61 -2.89 -6.30
N GLU A 93 8.56 -2.39 -7.54
CA GLU A 93 8.92 -1.00 -7.87
C GLU A 93 8.06 0.00 -7.08
N PHE A 94 6.72 -0.18 -7.07
CA PHE A 94 5.84 0.66 -6.27
C PHE A 94 6.18 0.61 -4.77
N ARG A 95 6.46 -0.58 -4.21
CA ARG A 95 6.86 -0.70 -2.80
C ARG A 95 8.17 0.01 -2.50
N THR A 96 9.15 -0.06 -3.39
CA THR A 96 10.41 0.70 -3.22
C THR A 96 10.16 2.20 -3.24
N LEU A 97 9.32 2.69 -4.15
CA LEU A 97 8.94 4.10 -4.23
C LEU A 97 8.17 4.60 -3.01
N VAL A 98 7.30 3.78 -2.40
CA VAL A 98 6.57 4.13 -1.18
C VAL A 98 7.48 4.08 0.06
N GLY A 99 8.48 3.19 0.08
CA GLY A 99 9.48 3.13 1.13
C GLY A 99 10.43 4.34 1.15
N ASP A 100 10.70 4.91 -0.03
CA ASP A 100 11.52 6.12 -0.23
C ASP A 100 10.68 7.40 -0.43
N LEU A 101 9.36 7.34 -0.21
CA LEU A 101 8.50 8.52 -0.36
C LEU A 101 8.79 9.50 0.79
N PRO A 102 9.16 10.77 0.51
CA PRO A 102 9.34 11.77 1.54
C PRO A 102 8.07 11.90 2.38
N SER A 103 8.24 12.19 3.66
CA SER A 103 7.10 12.48 4.54
C SER A 103 6.26 13.63 3.99
N ALA A 104 4.98 13.70 4.38
CA ALA A 104 4.09 14.78 3.94
C ALA A 104 4.63 16.17 4.29
N ASP A 105 5.37 16.29 5.40
CA ASP A 105 6.02 17.53 5.83
C ASP A 105 7.21 17.88 4.92
N GLU A 106 8.07 16.93 4.58
CA GLU A 106 9.16 17.13 3.61
C GLU A 106 8.62 17.52 2.22
N LEU A 107 7.50 16.90 1.80
CA LEU A 107 6.83 17.22 0.55
C LEU A 107 6.27 18.66 0.55
N ALA A 108 5.72 19.11 1.69
CA ALA A 108 5.22 20.46 1.87
C ALA A 108 6.35 21.50 1.81
N GLU A 109 7.48 21.24 2.48
CA GLU A 109 8.65 22.13 2.46
C GLU A 109 9.25 22.28 1.06
N GLU A 110 9.39 21.19 0.29
CA GLU A 110 9.87 21.26 -1.09
C GLU A 110 8.87 21.99 -2.00
N PHE A 111 7.57 21.83 -1.77
CA PHE A 111 6.54 22.54 -2.52
C PHE A 111 6.55 24.04 -2.25
N GLU A 112 6.68 24.46 -1.00
CA GLU A 112 6.85 25.88 -0.64
C GLU A 112 8.10 26.48 -1.26
N ARG A 113 9.23 25.74 -1.27
CA ARG A 113 10.47 26.17 -1.92
C ARG A 113 10.31 26.36 -3.42
N PHE A 114 9.62 25.44 -4.09
CA PHE A 114 9.31 25.53 -5.52
C PHE A 114 8.46 26.76 -5.85
N LEU A 115 7.42 27.03 -5.05
CA LEU A 115 6.57 28.23 -5.20
C LEU A 115 7.39 29.52 -5.00
N ALA A 116 8.24 29.57 -3.97
CA ALA A 116 9.09 30.72 -3.69
C ALA A 116 10.17 30.95 -4.77
N GLU A 117 10.62 29.91 -5.47
CA GLU A 117 11.52 30.04 -6.61
C GLU A 117 10.79 30.55 -7.86
N HIS A 118 9.56 30.08 -8.11
CA HIS A 118 8.73 30.54 -9.21
C HIS A 118 8.33 32.03 -9.06
N ASP A 119 7.98 32.46 -7.85
CA ASP A 119 7.64 33.87 -7.59
C ASP A 119 8.85 34.80 -7.76
N ARG A 120 10.05 34.38 -7.31
CA ARG A 120 11.30 35.14 -7.54
C ARG A 120 11.66 35.27 -9.02
N ARG A 121 11.41 34.24 -9.83
CA ARG A 121 11.61 34.29 -11.29
C ARG A 121 10.60 35.24 -11.96
N ARG A 122 9.39 35.35 -11.41
CA ARG A 122 8.36 36.28 -11.87
C ARG A 122 8.68 37.74 -11.52
N ASP A 123 9.40 37.95 -10.41
CA ASP A 123 9.82 39.28 -9.93
C ASP A 123 11.14 39.78 -10.60
N THR A 124 11.91 38.88 -11.22
CA THR A 124 13.21 39.20 -11.87
C THR A 124 13.11 39.39 -13.38
N GLY A 125 11.90 39.57 -13.93
CA GLY A 125 11.69 39.60 -15.38
C GLY A 125 10.53 40.48 -15.85
N ASP A 126 10.57 41.77 -15.53
CA ASP A 126 10.16 42.80 -16.52
C ASP A 126 10.99 44.07 -16.33
N GLY A 127 11.81 44.34 -17.34
CA GLY A 127 12.80 45.41 -17.36
C GLY A 127 13.71 45.32 -18.58
N ASP A 128 13.16 44.92 -19.73
CA ASP A 128 13.81 45.17 -21.02
C ASP A 128 12.92 46.13 -21.83
N THR A 129 13.20 47.42 -21.68
CA THR A 129 12.74 48.43 -22.63
C THR A 129 13.93 48.77 -23.53
N PRO A 130 13.91 48.44 -24.83
CA PRO A 130 14.89 48.96 -25.76
C PRO A 130 14.44 50.35 -26.23
N GLU A 131 15.10 51.40 -25.75
CA GLU A 131 15.08 52.72 -26.40
C GLU A 131 16.49 53.34 -26.41
N GLY A 132 17.03 53.56 -27.60
CA GLY A 132 18.29 54.29 -27.84
C GLY A 132 19.13 53.73 -28.98
#